data_AF-A0A2D6W430-F1
#
_entry.id   AF-A0A2D6W430-F1
#
_cell.length_a   1.000
_cell.length_b   1.000
_cell.length_c   1.000
_cell.angle_alpha   90.00
_cell.angle_beta   90.00
_cell.angle_gamma   90.00
#
_symmetry.space_group_name_H-M   'P 1'
#
loop_
_entity.id
_entity.type
_entity.pdbx_description
1 polymer ?
#
loop_
_entity_poly.entity_id
_entity_poly.type
_entity_poly.pdbx_seq_one_letter_code
_entity_poly.pdbx_strand_id
1 'polypeptide(L)'
;MFWLKVKKQSETERKISNMHSLLTRSFTNVKNDTQNIFSWLKYFQQKNQDQENKIKQLQLELSCIPKNPEDIRKIIDSYYSFDSMAERIKMLNEKIDNLAVKKTSPEAIMPEMQAIEQRLNSLEEQRKATIREKVVKRVTRNSKEYVKSLILSYIRKYTQISGLQLKDMIVYDQGLCSKSSFYRILDEIEAMEDISIVKKGREKYYLYKQINEI
;
A
#
# COMPACT_ATOMS: atom_id res chain seq x y z
N MET A 1 -43.13 10.27 105.10
CA MET A 1 -42.12 11.14 104.43
C MET A 1 -40.94 10.39 103.78
N PHE A 2 -40.54 9.20 104.25
CA PHE A 2 -39.34 8.50 103.74
C PHE A 2 -39.44 8.04 102.27
N TRP A 3 -40.61 7.59 101.81
CA TRP A 3 -40.82 7.07 100.45
C TRP A 3 -40.59 8.10 99.33
N LEU A 4 -40.91 9.37 99.57
CA LEU A 4 -40.71 10.45 98.59
C LEU A 4 -39.22 10.82 98.42
N LYS A 5 -38.40 10.65 99.47
CA LYS A 5 -36.94 10.87 99.39
C LYS A 5 -36.25 9.78 98.57
N VAL A 6 -36.62 8.52 98.78
CA VAL A 6 -36.07 7.37 98.03
C VAL A 6 -36.42 7.47 96.53
N LYS A 7 -37.65 7.87 96.21
CA LYS A 7 -38.08 8.05 94.81
C LYS A 7 -37.32 9.19 94.10
N LYS A 8 -37.15 10.34 94.79
CA LYS A 8 -36.33 11.46 94.28
C LYS A 8 -34.85 11.09 94.10
N GLN A 9 -34.28 10.31 95.03
CA GLN A 9 -32.91 9.79 94.89
C GLN A 9 -32.75 8.90 93.65
N SER A 10 -33.72 8.01 93.38
CA SER A 10 -33.67 7.14 92.19
C SER A 10 -33.75 7.91 90.86
N GLU A 11 -34.50 9.02 90.81
CA GLU A 11 -34.57 9.86 89.61
C GLU A 11 -33.26 10.64 89.39
N THR A 12 -32.63 11.11 90.47
CA THR A 12 -31.32 11.77 90.37
C THR A 12 -30.23 10.80 89.93
N GLU A 13 -30.23 9.56 90.43
CA GLU A 13 -29.29 8.51 90.01
C GLU A 13 -29.48 8.16 88.53
N ARG A 14 -30.72 8.05 88.05
CA ARG A 14 -31.01 7.86 86.62
C ARG A 14 -30.50 9.02 85.76
N LYS A 15 -30.71 10.26 86.19
CA LYS A 15 -30.20 11.44 85.47
C LYS A 15 -28.68 11.47 85.43
N ILE A 16 -28.01 11.14 86.53
CA ILE A 16 -26.55 11.05 86.62
C ILE A 16 -26.03 9.93 85.72
N SER A 17 -26.68 8.76 85.73
CA SER A 17 -26.33 7.64 84.85
C SER A 17 -26.50 8.00 83.38
N ASN A 18 -27.61 8.65 83.01
CA ASN A 18 -27.84 9.14 81.65
C ASN A 18 -26.78 10.17 81.26
N MET A 19 -26.45 11.12 82.13
CA MET A 19 -25.40 12.11 81.88
C MET A 19 -24.03 11.46 81.70
N HIS A 20 -23.68 10.46 82.52
CA HIS A 20 -22.47 9.66 82.33
C HIS A 20 -22.48 8.95 80.98
N SER A 21 -23.59 8.31 80.59
CA SER A 21 -23.68 7.62 79.30
C SER A 21 -23.50 8.58 78.11
N LEU A 22 -24.07 9.79 78.20
CA LEU A 22 -23.92 10.83 77.18
C LEU A 22 -22.47 11.34 77.13
N LEU A 23 -21.85 11.58 78.27
CA LEU A 23 -20.45 11.99 78.34
C LEU A 23 -19.53 10.92 77.78
N THR A 24 -19.70 9.66 78.19
CA THR A 24 -18.91 8.54 77.67
C THR A 24 -19.06 8.40 76.16
N ARG A 25 -20.29 8.54 75.64
CA ARG A 25 -20.54 8.51 74.19
C ARG A 25 -19.85 9.68 73.49
N SER A 26 -19.96 10.90 74.00
CA SER A 26 -19.29 12.08 73.44
C SER A 26 -17.78 11.94 73.44
N PHE A 27 -17.16 11.48 74.54
CA PHE A 27 -15.72 11.23 74.60
C PHE A 27 -15.28 10.11 73.67
N THR A 28 -16.10 9.06 73.51
CA THR A 28 -15.83 7.98 72.56
C THR A 28 -15.87 8.49 71.12
N ASN A 29 -16.85 9.34 70.78
CA ASN A 29 -16.92 9.97 69.47
C ASN A 29 -15.69 10.85 69.21
N VAL A 30 -15.32 11.73 70.14
CA VAL A 30 -14.12 12.58 70.01
C VAL A 30 -12.87 11.72 69.84
N LYS A 31 -12.74 10.62 70.58
CA LYS A 31 -11.63 9.67 70.43
C LYS A 31 -11.61 9.05 69.03
N ASN A 32 -12.76 8.58 68.54
CA ASN A 32 -12.87 8.00 67.20
C ASN A 32 -12.55 9.03 66.11
N ASP A 33 -13.04 10.26 66.25
CA ASP A 33 -12.77 11.36 65.32
C ASP A 33 -11.28 11.69 65.31
N THR A 34 -10.64 11.74 66.48
CA THR A 34 -9.20 11.96 66.61
C THR A 34 -8.43 10.84 65.89
N GLN A 35 -8.81 9.58 66.08
CA GLN A 35 -8.18 8.43 65.41
C GLN A 35 -8.38 8.48 63.88
N ASN A 36 -9.56 8.88 63.43
CA ASN A 36 -9.85 9.07 62.01
C ASN A 36 -8.95 10.18 61.43
N ILE A 37 -8.85 11.32 62.10
CA ILE A 37 -7.99 12.44 61.70
C ILE A 37 -6.53 11.97 61.59
N PHE A 38 -6.01 11.22 62.57
CA PHE A 38 -4.66 10.66 62.50
C PHE A 38 -4.48 9.69 61.32
N SER A 39 -5.49 8.87 61.04
CA SER A 39 -5.46 7.93 59.90
C SER A 39 -5.43 8.68 58.57
N TRP A 40 -6.25 9.73 58.43
CA TRP A 40 -6.24 10.62 57.28
C TRP A 40 -4.91 11.37 57.14
N LEU A 41 -4.36 11.90 58.23
CA LEU A 41 -3.07 12.59 58.23
C LEU A 41 -1.95 11.67 57.74
N LYS A 42 -1.92 10.42 58.22
CA LYS A 42 -0.95 9.41 57.77
C LYS A 42 -1.13 9.09 56.29
N TYR A 43 -2.38 8.94 55.82
CA TYR A 43 -2.67 8.72 54.41
C TYR A 43 -2.21 9.90 53.53
N PHE A 44 -2.49 11.14 53.95
CA PHE A 44 -2.06 12.34 53.23
C PHE A 44 -0.53 12.46 53.19
N GLN A 45 0.15 12.17 54.29
CA GLN A 45 1.61 12.15 54.33
C GLN A 45 2.19 11.13 53.34
N GLN A 46 1.65 9.90 53.34
CA GLN A 46 2.06 8.86 52.41
C GLN A 46 1.84 9.30 50.95
N LYS A 47 0.66 9.87 50.64
CA LYS A 47 0.35 10.34 49.30
C LYS A 47 1.23 11.48 48.84
N ASN A 48 1.55 12.43 49.71
CA ASN A 48 2.48 13.51 49.40
C ASN A 48 3.87 12.95 49.09
N GLN A 49 4.34 11.96 49.85
CA GLN A 49 5.63 11.33 49.60
C GLN A 49 5.67 10.59 48.25
N ASP A 50 4.60 9.86 47.90
CA ASP A 50 4.47 9.20 46.61
C ASP A 50 4.48 10.23 45.45
N GLN A 51 3.80 11.37 45.64
CA GLN A 51 3.77 12.45 44.65
C GLN A 51 5.15 13.09 44.48
N GLU A 52 5.87 13.38 45.56
CA GLU A 52 7.25 13.90 45.49
C GLU A 52 8.18 12.94 44.76
N ASN A 53 8.05 11.63 44.99
CA ASN A 53 8.85 10.63 44.29
C ASN A 53 8.57 10.63 42.79
N LYS A 54 7.30 10.73 42.37
CA LYS A 54 6.92 10.87 40.96
C LYS A 54 7.47 12.14 40.34
N ILE A 55 7.40 13.27 41.06
CA ILE A 55 7.95 14.54 40.60
C ILE A 55 9.46 14.41 40.39
N LYS A 56 10.19 13.80 41.32
CA LYS A 56 11.64 13.55 41.19
C LYS A 56 11.96 12.66 39.98
N GLN A 57 11.17 11.62 39.74
CA GLN A 57 11.34 10.76 38.57
C GLN A 57 11.11 11.54 37.26
N LEU A 58 10.03 12.31 37.16
CA LEU A 58 9.76 13.14 36.00
C LEU A 58 10.86 14.20 35.78
N GLN A 59 11.41 14.78 36.85
CA GLN A 59 12.54 15.70 36.75
C GLN A 59 13.80 15.02 36.21
N LEU A 60 14.08 13.78 36.60
CA LEU A 60 15.16 12.96 36.05
C LEU A 60 14.93 12.67 34.56
N GLU A 61 13.73 12.25 34.17
CA GLU A 61 13.38 12.00 32.76
C GLU A 61 13.52 13.27 31.91
N LEU A 62 13.04 14.41 32.41
CA LEU A 62 13.23 15.72 31.77
C LEU A 62 14.69 16.18 31.72
N SER A 63 15.55 15.68 32.62
CA SER A 63 16.98 15.99 32.59
C SER A 63 17.72 15.24 31.48
N CYS A 64 17.19 14.09 31.04
CA CYS A 64 17.72 13.32 29.92
C CYS A 64 17.27 13.87 28.56
N ILE A 65 16.33 14.82 28.52
CA ILE A 65 15.91 15.46 27.28
C ILE A 65 16.96 16.52 26.91
N PRO A 66 17.54 16.47 25.70
CA PRO A 66 18.47 17.49 25.23
C PRO A 66 17.74 18.84 25.17
N LYS A 67 18.12 19.77 26.05
CA LYS A 67 17.50 21.09 26.15
C LYS A 67 18.08 22.08 25.15
N ASN A 68 19.30 21.82 24.66
CA ASN A 68 19.97 22.68 23.71
C ASN A 68 19.88 22.09 22.30
N PRO A 69 19.67 22.94 21.28
CA PRO A 69 19.69 22.50 19.88
C PRO A 69 21.02 21.84 19.47
N GLU A 70 22.12 22.17 20.16
CA GLU A 70 23.43 21.56 19.93
C GLU A 70 23.52 20.11 20.41
N ASP A 71 22.78 19.74 21.46
CA ASP A 71 22.75 18.36 21.94
C ASP A 71 21.94 17.48 20.97
N ILE A 72 20.88 18.05 20.40
CA ILE A 72 20.12 17.42 19.29
C ILE A 72 21.03 17.24 18.08
N ARG A 73 21.82 18.27 17.74
CA ARG A 73 22.78 18.21 16.63
C ARG A 73 23.82 17.13 16.83
N LYS A 74 24.42 17.01 18.03
CA LYS A 74 25.36 15.93 18.38
C LYS A 74 24.73 14.54 18.29
N ILE A 75 23.46 14.38 18.66
CA ILE A 75 22.75 13.11 18.49
C ILE A 75 22.57 12.82 17.00
N ILE A 76 22.12 13.79 16.21
CA ILE A 76 21.97 13.63 14.76
C ILE A 76 23.31 13.31 14.10
N ASP A 77 24.37 14.03 14.43
CA ASP A 77 25.71 13.83 13.86
C ASP A 77 26.33 12.48 14.28
N SER A 78 25.99 11.97 15.47
CA SER A 78 26.46 10.63 15.91
C SER A 78 25.72 9.47 15.23
N TYR A 79 24.41 9.61 14.96
CA TYR A 79 23.61 8.57 14.29
C TYR A 79 23.64 8.67 12.75
N TYR A 80 23.87 9.86 12.22
CA TYR A 80 23.96 10.15 10.79
C TYR A 80 25.35 10.68 10.42
N SER A 81 26.43 10.16 11.01
CA SER A 81 27.79 10.46 10.52
C SER A 81 27.89 10.03 9.05
N PHE A 82 27.74 11.02 8.17
CA PHE A 82 27.90 10.86 6.73
C PHE A 82 29.37 10.69 6.36
N ASP A 83 30.30 10.72 7.32
CA ASP A 83 31.75 10.63 7.06
C ASP A 83 32.11 9.33 6.36
N SER A 84 31.53 8.19 6.78
CA SER A 84 31.76 6.90 6.12
C SER A 84 31.26 6.88 4.66
N MET A 85 30.13 7.54 4.39
CA MET A 85 29.58 7.68 3.04
C MET A 85 30.37 8.69 2.22
N ALA A 86 30.82 9.78 2.83
CA ALA A 86 31.62 10.83 2.21
C ALA A 86 33.02 10.31 1.84
N GLU A 87 33.66 9.54 2.71
CA GLU A 87 34.92 8.85 2.42
C GLU A 87 34.74 7.85 1.26
N ARG A 88 33.63 7.10 1.26
CA ARG A 88 33.33 6.16 0.18
C ARG A 88 33.07 6.85 -1.16
N ILE A 89 32.39 8.00 -1.15
CA ILE A 89 32.20 8.86 -2.33
C ILE A 89 33.56 9.39 -2.81
N LYS A 90 34.42 9.85 -1.90
CA LYS A 90 35.77 10.32 -2.22
C LYS A 90 36.62 9.22 -2.85
N MET A 91 36.63 8.02 -2.28
CA MET A 91 37.33 6.85 -2.84
C MET A 91 36.78 6.43 -4.21
N LEU A 92 35.47 6.54 -4.43
CA LEU A 92 34.85 6.28 -5.73
C LEU A 92 35.29 7.31 -6.78
N ASN A 93 35.31 8.58 -6.43
CA ASN A 93 35.78 9.65 -7.31
C ASN A 93 37.26 9.48 -7.66
N GLU A 94 38.11 9.19 -6.68
CA GLU A 94 39.54 8.89 -6.93
C GLU A 94 39.73 7.66 -7.83
N LYS A 95 38.88 6.63 -7.70
CA LYS A 95 38.91 5.48 -8.62
C LYS A 95 38.48 5.85 -10.04
N ILE A 96 37.48 6.71 -10.19
CA ILE A 96 37.02 7.21 -11.50
C ILE A 96 38.14 8.00 -12.18
N ASP A 97 38.81 8.89 -11.44
CA ASP A 97 39.91 9.68 -11.96
C ASP A 97 41.11 8.80 -12.36
N ASN A 98 41.45 7.80 -11.53
CA ASN A 98 42.50 6.84 -11.87
C ASN A 98 42.17 5.98 -13.09
N LEU A 99 40.89 5.65 -13.32
CA LEU A 99 40.45 4.92 -14.53
C LEU A 99 40.44 5.81 -15.77
N ALA A 100 40.16 7.11 -15.61
CA ALA A 100 40.25 8.08 -16.70
C ALA A 100 41.71 8.30 -17.13
N VAL A 101 42.66 8.36 -16.18
CA VAL A 101 44.10 8.45 -16.46
C VAL A 101 44.63 7.16 -17.11
N LYS A 102 44.05 5.99 -16.82
CA LYS A 102 44.47 4.71 -17.43
C LYS A 102 44.01 4.53 -18.89
N LYS A 103 43.19 5.45 -19.44
CA LYS A 103 42.75 5.45 -20.84
C LYS A 103 43.68 6.23 -21.79
N THR A 104 44.80 6.78 -21.31
CA THR A 104 45.79 7.47 -22.16
C THR A 104 47.00 6.58 -22.48
N SER A 105 46.79 5.46 -23.16
CA SER A 105 47.81 4.83 -24.02
C SER A 105 47.16 4.28 -25.31
N PRO A 106 46.82 5.16 -26.26
CA PRO A 106 46.19 4.78 -27.50
C PRO A 106 47.25 4.51 -28.58
N GLU A 107 47.84 3.30 -28.64
CA GLU A 107 48.67 2.99 -29.82
C GLU A 107 48.90 1.51 -30.19
N ALA A 108 48.33 0.53 -29.46
CA ALA A 108 48.57 -0.89 -29.79
C ALA A 108 47.35 -1.82 -29.93
N ILE A 109 46.10 -1.38 -29.69
CA ILE A 109 44.90 -2.26 -29.68
C ILE A 109 43.88 -1.88 -30.79
N MET A 110 44.27 -1.01 -31.72
CA MET A 110 43.31 -0.30 -32.58
C MET A 110 42.65 -1.09 -33.74
N PRO A 111 43.16 -2.23 -34.27
CA PRO A 111 42.46 -2.92 -35.36
C PRO A 111 41.49 -4.05 -34.92
N GLU A 112 41.81 -4.83 -33.89
CA GLU A 112 40.96 -5.98 -33.48
C GLU A 112 39.70 -5.56 -32.74
N MET A 113 39.78 -4.54 -31.90
CA MET A 113 38.62 -4.11 -31.09
C MET A 113 37.55 -3.45 -31.97
N GLN A 114 37.96 -2.68 -32.98
CA GLN A 114 37.03 -2.11 -33.98
C GLN A 114 36.38 -3.20 -34.85
N ALA A 115 37.12 -4.22 -35.24
CA ALA A 115 36.57 -5.35 -36.00
C ALA A 115 35.54 -6.14 -35.18
N ILE A 116 35.79 -6.33 -33.88
CA ILE A 116 34.86 -7.00 -32.97
C ILE A 116 33.60 -6.15 -32.74
N GLU A 117 33.73 -4.83 -32.57
CA GLU A 117 32.59 -3.92 -32.42
C GLU A 117 31.71 -3.86 -33.68
N GLN A 118 32.31 -3.81 -34.86
CA GLN A 118 31.57 -3.85 -36.14
C GLN A 118 30.84 -5.18 -36.32
N ARG A 119 31.46 -6.30 -35.92
CA ARG A 119 30.83 -7.62 -35.94
C ARG A 119 29.70 -7.73 -34.91
N LEU A 120 29.82 -7.09 -33.75
CA LEU A 120 28.76 -7.05 -32.74
C LEU A 120 27.55 -6.25 -33.24
N ASN A 121 27.78 -5.09 -33.85
CA ASN A 121 26.72 -4.23 -34.39
C ASN A 121 25.94 -4.92 -35.51
N SER A 122 26.64 -5.58 -36.44
CA SER A 122 25.98 -6.34 -37.52
C SER A 122 25.16 -7.52 -37.01
N LEU A 123 25.63 -8.23 -35.98
CA LEU A 123 24.86 -9.29 -35.32
C LEU A 123 23.63 -8.74 -34.58
N GLU A 124 23.75 -7.57 -33.95
CA GLU A 124 22.64 -6.94 -33.24
C GLU A 124 21.54 -6.46 -34.19
N GLU A 125 21.92 -5.88 -35.34
CA GLU A 125 20.98 -5.48 -36.40
C GLU A 125 20.25 -6.68 -37.00
N GLN A 126 20.94 -7.79 -37.26
CA GLN A 126 20.32 -9.04 -37.72
C GLN A 126 19.33 -9.59 -36.69
N ARG A 127 19.67 -9.53 -35.39
CA ARG A 127 18.77 -9.96 -34.30
C ARG A 127 17.52 -9.07 -34.24
N LYS A 128 17.68 -7.75 -34.33
CA LYS A 128 16.57 -6.77 -34.34
C LYS A 128 15.66 -6.98 -35.54
N ALA A 129 16.21 -7.22 -36.73
CA ALA A 129 15.44 -7.52 -37.94
C ALA A 129 14.62 -8.81 -37.78
N THR A 130 15.23 -9.88 -37.27
CA THR A 130 14.57 -11.18 -37.06
C THR A 130 13.44 -11.09 -36.03
N ILE A 131 13.64 -10.35 -34.93
CA ILE A 131 12.59 -10.15 -33.91
C ILE A 131 11.45 -9.31 -34.50
N ARG A 132 11.77 -8.22 -35.21
CA ARG A 132 10.78 -7.37 -35.87
C ARG A 132 9.95 -8.17 -36.88
N GLU A 133 10.58 -9.01 -37.68
CA GLU A 133 9.90 -9.87 -38.65
C GLU A 133 8.98 -10.89 -37.95
N LYS A 134 9.44 -11.53 -36.87
CA LYS A 134 8.62 -12.47 -36.07
C LYS A 134 7.42 -11.78 -35.42
N VAL A 135 7.60 -10.57 -34.89
CA VAL A 135 6.52 -9.78 -34.29
C VAL A 135 5.52 -9.33 -35.36
N VAL A 136 5.99 -8.81 -36.49
CA VAL A 136 5.12 -8.40 -37.61
C VAL A 136 4.32 -9.59 -38.14
N LYS A 137 4.96 -10.75 -38.36
CA LYS A 137 4.26 -11.98 -38.78
C LYS A 137 3.21 -12.44 -37.75
N ARG A 138 3.48 -12.29 -36.45
CA ARG A 138 2.51 -12.63 -35.40
C ARG A 138 1.35 -11.64 -35.36
N VAL A 139 1.62 -10.34 -35.48
CA VAL A 139 0.60 -9.29 -35.46
C VAL A 139 -0.29 -9.39 -36.70
N THR A 140 0.27 -9.61 -37.89
CA THR A 140 -0.52 -9.76 -39.12
C THR A 140 -1.30 -11.08 -39.16
N ARG A 141 -0.75 -12.17 -38.60
CA ARG A 141 -1.51 -13.41 -38.40
C ARG A 141 -2.66 -13.22 -37.42
N ASN A 142 -2.40 -12.54 -36.30
CA ASN A 142 -3.43 -12.26 -35.29
C ASN A 142 -4.50 -11.29 -35.81
N SER A 143 -4.13 -10.29 -36.60
CA SER A 143 -5.09 -9.37 -37.22
C SER A 143 -5.99 -10.07 -38.25
N LYS A 144 -5.47 -11.03 -39.01
CA LYS A 144 -6.27 -11.88 -39.91
C LYS A 144 -7.31 -12.69 -39.13
N GLU A 145 -6.89 -13.39 -38.08
CA GLU A 145 -7.82 -14.17 -37.24
C GLU A 145 -8.83 -13.28 -36.52
N TYR A 146 -8.42 -12.10 -36.07
CA TYR A 146 -9.31 -11.12 -35.48
C TYR A 146 -10.38 -10.66 -36.47
N VAL A 147 -10.00 -10.22 -37.67
CA VAL A 147 -10.96 -9.81 -38.72
C VAL A 147 -11.89 -10.97 -39.08
N LYS A 148 -11.37 -12.19 -39.17
CA LYS A 148 -12.16 -13.39 -39.45
C LYS A 148 -13.21 -13.65 -38.38
N SER A 149 -12.82 -13.66 -37.11
CA SER A 149 -13.75 -13.83 -35.98
C SER A 149 -14.79 -12.71 -35.90
N LEU A 150 -14.40 -11.48 -36.26
CA LEU A 150 -15.31 -10.34 -36.30
C LEU A 150 -16.36 -10.48 -37.42
N ILE A 151 -15.97 -10.92 -38.62
CA ILE A 151 -16.90 -11.22 -39.72
C ILE A 151 -17.91 -12.28 -39.28
N LEU A 152 -17.44 -13.37 -38.66
CA LEU A 152 -18.31 -14.42 -38.12
C LEU A 152 -19.29 -13.87 -37.07
N SER A 153 -18.80 -12.99 -36.18
CA SER A 153 -19.63 -12.32 -35.18
C SER A 153 -20.74 -11.46 -35.80
N TYR A 154 -20.43 -10.71 -36.86
CA TYR A 154 -21.45 -9.91 -37.56
C TYR A 154 -22.48 -10.76 -38.29
N ILE A 155 -22.06 -11.85 -38.93
CA ILE A 155 -22.99 -12.79 -39.59
C ILE A 155 -23.92 -13.43 -38.55
N ARG A 156 -23.39 -13.82 -37.38
CA ARG A 156 -24.21 -14.31 -36.26
C ARG A 156 -25.18 -13.27 -35.73
N LYS A 157 -24.71 -12.03 -35.55
CA LYS A 157 -25.51 -10.94 -34.95
C LYS A 157 -26.66 -10.48 -35.85
N TYR A 158 -26.40 -10.30 -37.14
CA TYR A 158 -27.38 -9.70 -38.04
C TYR A 158 -28.26 -10.73 -38.77
N THR A 159 -28.03 -12.04 -38.57
CA THR A 159 -28.72 -13.20 -39.17
C THR A 159 -28.65 -13.28 -40.70
N GLN A 160 -28.78 -12.15 -41.40
CA GLN A 160 -28.58 -11.95 -42.82
C GLN A 160 -27.84 -10.63 -43.06
N ILE A 161 -26.69 -10.70 -43.72
CA ILE A 161 -25.88 -9.52 -44.05
C ILE A 161 -25.30 -9.64 -45.45
N SER A 162 -25.26 -8.53 -46.21
CA SER A 162 -24.66 -8.54 -47.54
C SER A 162 -23.14 -8.39 -47.47
N GLY A 163 -22.43 -8.97 -48.44
CA GLY A 163 -20.98 -8.79 -48.54
C GLY A 163 -20.55 -7.34 -48.70
N LEU A 164 -21.41 -6.50 -49.30
CA LEU A 164 -21.16 -5.07 -49.44
C LEU A 164 -21.21 -4.36 -48.07
N GLN A 165 -22.22 -4.68 -47.25
CA GLN A 165 -22.36 -4.13 -45.90
C GLN A 165 -21.21 -4.54 -44.99
N LEU A 166 -20.78 -5.81 -45.05
CA LEU A 166 -19.61 -6.28 -44.29
C LEU A 166 -18.33 -5.55 -44.71
N LYS A 167 -18.14 -5.34 -46.02
CA LYS A 167 -17.01 -4.60 -46.55
C LYS A 167 -17.01 -3.17 -46.03
N ASP A 168 -18.16 -2.50 -46.05
CA ASP A 168 -18.24 -1.11 -45.63
C ASP A 168 -17.93 -0.97 -44.13
N MET A 169 -18.49 -1.83 -43.28
CA MET A 169 -18.21 -1.83 -41.84
C MET A 169 -16.75 -2.16 -41.48
N ILE A 170 -16.14 -3.13 -42.14
CA ILE A 170 -14.81 -3.63 -41.73
C ILE A 170 -13.67 -2.88 -42.42
N VAL A 171 -13.83 -2.54 -43.69
CA VAL A 171 -12.78 -1.91 -44.51
C VAL A 171 -12.86 -0.39 -44.44
N TYR A 172 -14.06 0.19 -44.55
CA TYR A 172 -14.20 1.65 -44.59
C TYR A 172 -14.43 2.26 -43.21
N ASP A 173 -15.36 1.72 -42.41
CA ASP A 173 -15.67 2.31 -41.10
C ASP A 173 -14.56 2.02 -40.08
N GLN A 174 -14.12 0.76 -40.00
CA GLN A 174 -13.13 0.34 -38.99
C GLN A 174 -11.69 0.29 -39.49
N GLY A 175 -11.47 0.31 -40.81
CA GLY A 175 -10.12 0.32 -41.38
C GLY A 175 -9.24 -0.90 -41.01
N LEU A 176 -9.83 -2.02 -40.61
CA LEU A 176 -9.08 -3.15 -40.04
C LEU A 176 -8.27 -3.95 -41.07
N CYS A 177 -8.68 -3.90 -42.34
CA CYS A 177 -7.96 -4.56 -43.43
C CYS A 177 -8.18 -3.85 -44.76
N SER A 178 -7.33 -4.12 -45.76
CA SER A 178 -7.51 -3.62 -47.12
C SER A 178 -8.63 -4.38 -47.85
N LYS A 179 -9.20 -3.78 -48.90
CA LYS A 179 -10.23 -4.43 -49.75
C LYS A 179 -9.82 -5.82 -50.21
N SER A 180 -8.57 -5.98 -50.64
CA SER A 180 -8.05 -7.27 -51.12
C SER A 180 -7.92 -8.31 -50.02
N SER A 181 -7.50 -7.90 -48.81
CA SER A 181 -7.43 -8.79 -47.66
C SER A 181 -8.81 -9.20 -47.17
N PHE A 182 -9.78 -8.28 -47.20
CA PHE A 182 -11.17 -8.56 -46.86
C PHE A 182 -11.76 -9.67 -47.72
N TYR A 183 -11.65 -9.59 -49.05
CA TYR A 183 -12.19 -10.63 -49.93
C TYR A 183 -11.50 -11.98 -49.75
N ARG A 184 -10.18 -12.01 -49.52
CA ARG A 184 -9.47 -13.27 -49.23
C ARG A 184 -9.93 -13.92 -47.92
N ILE A 185 -10.14 -13.12 -46.88
CA ILE A 185 -10.66 -13.62 -45.59
C ILE A 185 -12.11 -14.07 -45.74
N LEU A 186 -12.91 -13.35 -46.53
CA LEU A 186 -14.29 -13.70 -46.80
C LEU A 186 -14.39 -15.02 -47.59
N ASP A 187 -13.54 -15.23 -48.60
CA ASP A 187 -13.46 -16.49 -49.34
C ASP A 187 -13.04 -17.66 -48.42
N GLU A 188 -12.12 -17.42 -47.48
CA GLU A 188 -11.76 -18.43 -46.46
C GLU A 188 -12.92 -18.76 -45.52
N ILE A 189 -13.79 -17.80 -45.22
CA ILE A 189 -14.99 -18.01 -44.42
C ILE A 189 -16.08 -18.70 -45.25
N GLU A 190 -16.21 -18.39 -46.54
CA GLU A 190 -17.10 -19.11 -47.47
C GLU A 190 -16.71 -20.59 -47.59
N ALA A 191 -15.42 -20.90 -47.49
CA ALA A 191 -14.91 -22.27 -47.46
C ALA A 191 -15.16 -23.00 -46.13
N MET A 192 -15.57 -22.29 -45.07
CA MET A 192 -15.96 -22.89 -43.79
C MET A 192 -17.45 -23.27 -43.83
N GLU A 193 -17.80 -24.49 -43.43
CA GLU A 193 -19.18 -25.02 -43.48
C GLU A 193 -20.16 -24.36 -42.48
N ASP A 194 -19.70 -23.37 -41.72
CA ASP A 194 -20.47 -22.67 -40.68
C ASP A 194 -21.47 -21.64 -41.23
N ILE A 195 -21.34 -21.24 -42.50
CA ILE A 195 -22.13 -20.16 -43.11
C ILE A 195 -22.79 -20.63 -44.40
N SER A 196 -24.06 -20.29 -44.58
CA SER A 196 -24.82 -20.50 -45.81
C SER A 196 -24.82 -19.24 -46.66
N ILE A 197 -24.64 -19.40 -47.98
CA ILE A 197 -24.60 -18.28 -48.93
C ILE A 197 -25.88 -18.28 -49.76
N VAL A 198 -26.62 -17.17 -49.73
CA VAL A 198 -27.80 -16.95 -50.57
C VAL A 198 -27.50 -15.85 -51.58
N LYS A 199 -27.60 -16.14 -52.87
CA LYS A 199 -27.49 -15.13 -53.93
C LYS A 199 -28.86 -14.55 -54.22
N LYS A 200 -29.02 -13.24 -54.00
CA LYS A 200 -30.24 -12.51 -54.39
C LYS A 200 -29.84 -11.45 -55.41
N GLY A 201 -30.05 -11.76 -56.69
CA GLY A 201 -29.62 -10.90 -57.81
C GLY A 201 -28.10 -10.90 -57.98
N ARG A 202 -27.47 -9.71 -57.94
CA ARG A 202 -26.01 -9.53 -58.09
C ARG A 202 -25.25 -9.59 -56.77
N GLU A 203 -25.92 -9.66 -55.63
CA GLU A 203 -25.31 -9.63 -54.31
C GLU A 203 -25.38 -10.99 -53.60
N LYS A 204 -24.29 -11.32 -52.89
CA LYS A 204 -24.21 -12.46 -51.98
C LYS A 204 -24.63 -12.02 -50.57
N TYR A 205 -25.51 -12.79 -49.96
CA TYR A 205 -25.89 -12.67 -48.56
C TYR A 205 -25.36 -13.86 -47.76
N TYR A 206 -24.85 -13.58 -46.56
CA TYR A 206 -24.31 -14.57 -45.66
C TYR A 206 -25.27 -14.80 -44.50
N LEU A 207 -25.59 -16.07 -44.25
CA LEU A 207 -26.48 -16.55 -43.19
C LEU A 207 -25.71 -17.49 -42.27
N TYR A 208 -25.87 -17.36 -40.96
CA TYR A 208 -25.28 -18.32 -40.04
C TYR A 208 -26.08 -19.63 -40.04
N LYS A 209 -25.40 -20.78 -40.23
CA LYS A 209 -26.04 -22.10 -40.18
C LYS A 209 -26.17 -22.50 -38.71
N GLN A 210 -27.38 -22.42 -38.14
CA GLN A 210 -27.62 -22.99 -36.81
C GLN A 210 -27.44 -24.51 -36.91
N ILE A 211 -26.43 -25.02 -36.22
CA ILE A 211 -26.33 -26.46 -35.97
C ILE A 211 -27.50 -26.77 -35.03
N ASN A 212 -28.57 -27.36 -35.56
CA ASN A 212 -29.54 -28.04 -34.73
C ASN A 212 -28.82 -29.24 -34.13
N GLU A 213 -28.41 -29.14 -32.87
CA GLU A 213 -28.04 -30.31 -32.07
C GLU A 213 -29.29 -31.21 -32.00
N ILE A 214 -29.17 -32.41 -32.59
CA ILE A 214 -30.07 -33.55 -32.36
C ILE A 214 -29.36 -34.46 -31.37
#